data_AF-A0A6I9Q6S7-F1
#
_entry.id   AF-A0A6I9Q6S7-F1
#
_cell.length_a   1.000
_cell.length_b   1.000
_cell.length_c   1.000
_cell.angle_alpha   90.00
_cell.angle_beta   90.00
_cell.angle_gamma   90.00
#
_symmetry.space_group_name_H-M   'P 1'
#
loop_
_entity.id
_entity.type
_entity.pdbx_description
1 polymer ?
#
loop_
_entity_poly.entity_id
_entity_poly.type
_entity_poly.pdbx_seq_one_letter_code
_entity_poly.pdbx_strand_id
1 'polypeptide(L)'
;MAILLKKDIDWMVDDVANPTVTSLCTFPIRVPIGDDWYSLNIDMFGKELDPVRQQFLCHLQRHIATLTGHVMCQVFLDPPLWKPMMEFCCNILNAELVKEYTQQCVLESDVI
;
A
#
# COMPACT_ATOMS: atom_id res chain seq x y z
N MET A 1 15.34 -4.43 -14.29
CA MET A 1 14.20 -5.37 -14.13
C MET A 1 14.50 -6.54 -13.19
N ALA A 2 15.68 -7.17 -13.21
CA ALA A 2 15.99 -8.32 -12.35
C ALA A 2 15.83 -8.10 -10.83
N ILE A 3 15.99 -6.86 -10.35
CA ILE A 3 15.79 -6.51 -8.93
C ILE A 3 14.30 -6.47 -8.54
N LEU A 4 13.42 -6.04 -9.44
CA LEU A 4 11.96 -6.08 -9.24
C LEU A 4 11.46 -7.53 -9.26
N LEU A 5 12.07 -8.38 -10.11
CA LEU A 5 11.81 -9.83 -10.13
C LEU A 5 12.36 -10.58 -8.92
N LYS A 6 13.20 -9.94 -8.09
CA LYS A 6 13.78 -10.53 -6.87
C LYS A 6 12.96 -10.26 -5.62
N LYS A 7 12.06 -9.27 -5.65
CA LYS A 7 11.15 -9.00 -4.55
C LYS A 7 9.80 -9.57 -4.92
N ASP A 8 9.21 -10.38 -4.04
CA ASP A 8 7.80 -10.77 -4.14
C ASP A 8 6.95 -9.49 -4.02
N ILE A 9 6.63 -8.92 -5.18
CA ILE A 9 5.80 -7.73 -5.34
C ILE A 9 4.64 -8.17 -6.23
N ASP A 10 3.43 -7.98 -5.72
CA ASP A 10 2.22 -8.04 -6.54
C ASP A 10 1.94 -6.66 -7.12
N TRP A 11 1.30 -6.63 -8.27
CA TRP A 11 0.91 -5.38 -8.91
C TRP A 11 -0.48 -5.52 -9.48
N MET A 12 -1.18 -4.39 -9.56
CA MET A 12 -2.51 -4.34 -10.15
C MET A 12 -2.67 -3.06 -10.99
N VAL A 13 -3.52 -3.16 -12.00
CA VAL A 13 -3.97 -2.05 -12.83
C VAL A 13 -5.48 -2.14 -12.99
N ASP A 14 -6.19 -1.03 -12.98
CA ASP A 14 -7.65 -0.99 -13.08
C ASP A 14 -8.16 -1.34 -14.49
N ASP A 15 -7.48 -0.85 -15.52
CA ASP A 15 -7.81 -1.12 -16.92
C ASP A 15 -6.53 -1.32 -17.74
N VAL A 16 -6.53 -2.34 -18.61
CA VAL A 16 -5.36 -2.72 -19.41
C VAL A 16 -5.14 -1.78 -20.60
N ALA A 17 -6.21 -1.19 -21.14
CA ALA A 17 -6.16 -0.33 -22.31
C ALA A 17 -5.96 1.15 -21.96
N ASN A 18 -6.62 1.62 -20.90
CA ASN A 18 -6.62 3.01 -20.45
C ASN A 18 -6.52 3.09 -18.92
N PRO A 19 -5.35 2.78 -18.33
CA PRO A 19 -5.18 2.73 -16.89
C PRO A 19 -5.37 4.11 -16.25
N THR A 20 -6.18 4.19 -15.19
CA THR A 20 -6.32 5.40 -14.37
C THR A 20 -5.64 5.25 -13.00
N VAL A 21 -5.45 4.01 -12.55
CA VAL A 21 -4.68 3.70 -11.36
C VAL A 21 -3.83 2.45 -11.58
N THR A 22 -2.58 2.51 -11.11
CA THR A 22 -1.70 1.35 -10.99
C THR A 22 -1.20 1.27 -9.57
N SER A 23 -0.93 0.07 -9.08
CA SER A 23 -0.41 -0.13 -7.72
C SER A 23 0.59 -1.26 -7.64
N LEU A 24 1.50 -1.14 -6.68
CA LEU A 24 2.46 -2.18 -6.29
C LEU A 24 2.24 -2.50 -4.82
N CYS A 25 2.30 -3.78 -4.46
CA CYS A 25 2.13 -4.24 -3.08
C CYS A 25 3.19 -5.28 -2.74
N THR A 26 3.80 -5.14 -1.57
CA THR A 26 4.62 -6.22 -1.00
C THR A 26 3.72 -7.29 -0.41
N PHE A 27 4.16 -8.55 -0.42
CA PHE A 27 3.48 -9.56 0.38
C PHE A 27 3.65 -9.28 1.89
N PRO A 28 2.67 -9.63 2.73
CA PRO A 28 2.75 -9.40 4.17
C PRO A 28 3.94 -10.13 4.80
N ILE A 29 4.77 -9.38 5.53
CA ILE A 29 5.92 -9.92 6.26
C ILE A 29 5.68 -9.82 7.77
N ARG A 30 6.11 -10.82 8.54
CA ARG A 30 6.03 -10.76 10.01
C ARG A 30 6.96 -9.66 10.54
N VAL A 31 6.50 -8.90 11.54
CA VAL A 31 7.29 -7.86 12.20
C VAL A 31 7.45 -8.12 13.71
N PRO A 32 8.60 -7.79 14.32
CA PRO A 32 8.89 -8.12 15.71
C PRO A 32 8.33 -7.09 16.70
N ILE A 33 7.07 -6.69 16.53
CA ILE A 33 6.38 -5.71 17.41
C ILE A 33 5.41 -6.41 18.39
N GLY A 34 5.05 -7.66 18.09
CA GLY A 34 4.22 -8.51 18.93
C GLY A 34 3.93 -9.83 18.22
N ASP A 35 3.13 -10.69 18.85
CA ASP A 35 2.68 -11.93 18.24
C ASP A 35 1.72 -11.62 17.07
N ASP A 36 1.95 -12.28 15.93
CA ASP A 36 1.12 -12.22 14.72
C ASP A 36 0.86 -10.80 14.16
N TRP A 37 1.86 -9.93 14.26
CA TRP A 37 1.89 -8.68 13.50
C TRP A 37 2.54 -8.88 12.12
N TYR A 38 1.87 -8.36 11.11
CA TYR A 38 2.32 -8.33 9.73
C TYR A 38 2.44 -6.89 9.24
N SER A 39 3.37 -6.65 8.32
CA SER A 39 3.51 -5.38 7.63
C SER A 39 3.47 -5.59 6.13
N LEU A 40 2.82 -4.69 5.41
CA LEU A 40 2.85 -4.60 3.96
C LEU A 40 2.84 -3.14 3.51
N ASN A 41 3.43 -2.91 2.34
CA ASN A 41 3.48 -1.60 1.70
C ASN A 41 2.63 -1.64 0.43
N ILE A 42 1.87 -0.57 0.18
CA ILE A 42 1.14 -0.36 -1.07
C ILE A 42 1.55 0.99 -1.64
N ASP A 43 2.18 0.96 -2.81
CA ASP A 43 2.44 2.15 -3.63
C ASP A 43 1.29 2.31 -4.63
N MET A 44 0.59 3.45 -4.60
CA MET A 44 -0.54 3.75 -5.49
C MET A 44 -0.23 4.93 -6.41
N PHE A 45 -0.43 4.69 -7.69
CA PHE A 45 -0.22 5.64 -8.78
C PHE A 45 -1.56 5.95 -9.43
N GLY A 46 -2.26 6.93 -8.89
CA GLY A 46 -3.54 7.43 -9.39
C GLY A 46 -3.83 8.80 -8.80
N LYS A 47 -4.63 9.61 -9.51
CA LYS A 47 -4.95 10.98 -9.10
C LYS A 47 -6.39 11.13 -8.60
N GLU A 48 -7.25 10.21 -8.98
CA GLU A 48 -8.66 10.22 -8.61
C GLU A 48 -8.87 9.29 -7.42
N LEU A 49 -9.63 9.78 -6.44
CA LEU A 49 -9.77 9.13 -5.14
C LEU A 49 -10.49 7.77 -5.21
N ASP A 50 -11.55 7.66 -6.01
CA ASP A 50 -12.38 6.46 -6.04
C ASP A 50 -11.66 5.26 -6.70
N PRO A 51 -10.99 5.41 -7.87
CA PRO A 51 -10.15 4.34 -8.40
C PRO A 51 -9.05 3.91 -7.42
N VAL A 52 -8.39 4.87 -6.76
CA VAL A 52 -7.34 4.59 -5.76
C VAL A 52 -7.89 3.82 -4.56
N ARG A 53 -9.06 4.18 -4.04
CA ARG A 53 -9.72 3.44 -2.95
C ARG A 53 -10.07 2.01 -3.36
N GLN A 54 -10.66 1.84 -4.54
CA GLN A 54 -11.03 0.51 -5.02
C GLN A 54 -9.80 -0.38 -5.18
N GLN A 55 -8.73 0.16 -5.75
CA GLN A 55 -7.46 -0.54 -5.92
C GLN A 55 -6.81 -0.94 -4.59
N PHE A 56 -6.83 -0.02 -3.62
CA PHE A 56 -6.37 -0.27 -2.25
C PHE A 56 -7.10 -1.45 -1.62
N LEU A 57 -8.44 -1.46 -1.68
CA LEU A 57 -9.26 -2.56 -1.16
C LEU A 57 -8.96 -3.89 -1.84
N CYS A 58 -8.74 -3.89 -3.15
CA CYS A 58 -8.35 -5.10 -3.89
C CYS A 58 -7.03 -5.69 -3.37
N HIS A 59 -6.01 -4.86 -3.11
CA HIS A 59 -4.76 -5.34 -2.50
C HIS A 59 -4.97 -5.90 -1.10
N LEU A 60 -5.73 -5.21 -0.25
CA LEU A 60 -6.04 -5.71 1.09
C LEU A 60 -6.72 -7.07 1.01
N GLN A 61 -7.79 -7.20 0.21
CA GLN A 61 -8.49 -8.48 0.04
C GLN A 61 -7.57 -9.59 -0.46
N ARG A 62 -6.70 -9.29 -1.43
CA ARG A 62 -5.82 -10.30 -2.02
C ARG A 62 -4.73 -10.79 -1.07
N HIS A 63 -4.22 -9.93 -0.19
CA HIS A 63 -3.05 -10.26 0.64
C HIS A 63 -3.40 -10.56 2.10
N ILE A 64 -4.50 -10.03 2.63
CA ILE A 64 -4.79 -10.12 4.06
C ILE A 64 -6.06 -10.93 4.39
N ALA A 65 -6.88 -11.30 3.40
CA ALA A 65 -8.14 -12.00 3.65
C ALA A 65 -7.97 -13.34 4.39
N THR A 66 -6.83 -14.01 4.25
CA THR A 66 -6.53 -15.27 4.93
C THR A 66 -5.56 -15.11 6.11
N LEU A 67 -5.11 -13.88 6.41
CA LEU A 67 -4.21 -13.65 7.53
C LEU A 67 -4.98 -13.63 8.85
N THR A 68 -4.41 -14.27 9.86
CA THR A 68 -4.87 -14.16 11.25
C THR A 68 -3.84 -13.34 12.01
N GLY A 69 -4.26 -12.22 12.60
CA GLY A 69 -3.40 -11.30 13.32
C GLY A 69 -3.65 -9.84 12.98
N HIS A 70 -2.69 -8.98 13.28
CA HIS A 70 -2.74 -7.55 13.03
C HIS A 70 -1.92 -7.17 11.80
N VAL A 71 -2.40 -6.21 11.03
CA VAL A 71 -1.72 -5.73 9.82
C VAL A 71 -1.43 -4.24 9.93
N MET A 72 -0.16 -3.90 9.80
CA MET A 72 0.29 -2.55 9.56
C MET A 72 0.41 -2.35 8.04
N CYS A 73 -0.38 -1.44 7.49
CA CYS A 73 -0.33 -1.12 6.07
C CYS A 73 0.29 0.26 5.87
N GLN A 74 1.44 0.33 5.21
CA GLN A 74 2.03 1.60 4.79
C GLN A 74 1.56 1.91 3.37
N VAL A 75 1.00 3.10 3.17
CA VAL A 75 0.36 3.47 1.91
C VAL A 75 1.04 4.72 1.35
N PHE A 76 1.51 4.64 0.11
CA PHE A 76 2.09 5.74 -0.64
C PHE A 76 1.17 6.12 -1.79
N LEU A 77 0.88 7.41 -1.94
CA LEU A 77 -0.14 7.92 -2.85
C LEU A 77 0.08 9.42 -3.14
N ASP A 78 -0.58 9.96 -4.15
CA ASP A 78 -0.49 11.38 -4.54
C ASP A 78 -0.88 12.31 -3.38
N PRO A 79 -0.07 13.32 -2.99
CA PRO A 79 -0.29 14.09 -1.75
C PRO A 79 -1.71 14.65 -1.52
N PRO A 80 -2.41 15.19 -2.53
CA PRO A 80 -3.81 15.60 -2.43
C PRO A 80 -4.77 14.51 -1.92
N LEU A 81 -4.46 13.24 -2.17
CA LEU A 81 -5.29 12.10 -1.79
C LEU A 81 -5.06 11.62 -0.34
N TRP A 82 -4.03 12.13 0.35
CA TRP A 82 -3.64 11.65 1.68
C TRP A 82 -4.77 11.77 2.71
N LYS A 83 -5.27 12.98 2.89
CA LYS A 83 -6.34 13.25 3.86
C LYS A 83 -7.61 12.42 3.58
N PRO A 84 -8.19 12.43 2.37
CA PRO A 84 -9.40 11.66 2.10
C PRO A 84 -9.20 10.14 2.13
N MET A 85 -7.97 9.64 1.92
CA MET A 85 -7.64 8.22 2.12
C MET A 85 -7.51 7.88 3.61
N MET A 86 -6.85 8.72 4.41
CA MET A 86 -6.75 8.54 5.86
C MET A 86 -8.15 8.51 6.50
N GLU A 87 -9.01 9.46 6.14
CA GLU A 87 -10.40 9.50 6.62
C GLU A 87 -11.18 8.23 6.23
N PHE A 88 -10.96 7.72 5.02
CA PHE A 88 -11.55 6.46 4.57
C PHE A 88 -11.07 5.28 5.43
N CYS A 89 -9.75 5.15 5.65
CA CYS A 89 -9.18 4.07 6.47
C CYS A 89 -9.69 4.12 7.92
N CYS A 90 -9.71 5.29 8.55
CA CYS A 90 -10.16 5.44 9.93
C CYS A 90 -11.67 5.18 10.07
N ASN A 91 -12.50 5.75 9.18
CA ASN A 91 -13.96 5.72 9.35
C ASN A 91 -14.61 4.45 8.79
N ILE A 92 -14.05 3.86 7.73
CA ILE A 92 -14.65 2.71 7.03
C ILE A 92 -13.96 1.41 7.40
N LEU A 93 -12.63 1.41 7.49
CA LEU A 93 -11.85 0.21 7.79
C LEU A 93 -11.52 0.07 9.29
N ASN A 94 -11.95 1.03 10.11
CA ASN A 94 -11.67 1.09 11.55
C ASN A 94 -10.16 0.96 11.84
N ALA A 95 -9.34 1.53 10.97
CA ALA A 95 -7.89 1.52 11.10
C ALA A 95 -7.42 2.64 12.02
N GLU A 96 -6.36 2.38 12.77
CA GLU A 96 -5.69 3.40 13.58
C GLU A 96 -4.44 3.90 12.88
N LEU A 97 -4.22 5.21 12.92
CA LEU A 97 -3.04 5.82 12.33
C LEU A 97 -1.83 5.64 13.26
N VAL A 98 -0.84 4.87 12.82
CA VAL A 98 0.36 4.58 13.63
C VAL A 98 1.35 5.75 13.63
N LYS A 99 1.44 6.54 12.55
CA LYS A 99 2.20 7.79 12.44
C LYS A 99 1.60 8.71 11.37
N GLU A 100 1.51 10.02 11.64
CA GLU A 100 0.89 11.00 10.74
C GLU A 100 1.70 11.34 9.48
N TYR A 101 3.01 11.06 9.47
CA TYR A 101 3.89 11.46 8.37
C TYR A 101 5.14 10.58 8.34
N THR A 102 5.14 9.49 7.55
CA THR A 102 6.42 8.87 7.17
C THR A 102 6.90 9.58 5.92
N GLN A 103 7.74 10.61 6.11
CA GLN A 103 8.50 11.21 5.01
C GLN A 103 9.21 10.08 4.27
N GLN A 104 8.81 9.85 3.03
CA GLN A 104 9.42 8.88 2.15
C GLN A 104 10.81 9.43 1.78
N CYS A 105 11.84 9.03 2.52
CA CYS A 105 13.21 9.33 2.12
C CYS A 105 13.52 8.52 0.86
N VAL A 106 13.45 9.18 -0.29
CA VAL A 106 14.01 8.64 -1.53
C VAL A 106 15.53 8.66 -1.36
N LEU A 107 16.12 7.51 -1.07
CA LEU A 107 17.55 7.31 -1.27
C LEU A 107 17.75 7.08 -2.77
N GLU A 108 17.87 8.16 -3.54
CA GLU A 108 18.67 8.10 -4.76
C GLU A 108 20.07 7.73 -4.29
N SER A 109 20.36 6.43 -4.29
CA SER A 109 21.68 5.95 -3.93
C SER A 109 22.65 6.58 -4.91
N ASP A 110 23.81 7.02 -4.44
CA ASP A 110 24.99 7.23 -5.25
C ASP A 110 25.02 6.18 -6.38
N VAL A 111 24.65 6.62 -7.59
CA VAL A 111 24.83 5.81 -8.79
C VAL A 111 26.33 5.91 -9.05
N ILE A 112 27.03 4.82 -8.77
CA ILE A 112 28.45 4.64 -9.15
C ILE A 112 28.58 4.84 -10.66
#